data_AF-A0A4U0VWN2-F1
#
_entry.id   AF-A0A4U0VWN2-F1
#
_cell.length_a   1.000
_cell.length_b   1.000
_cell.length_c   1.000
_cell.angle_alpha   90.00
_cell.angle_beta   90.00
_cell.angle_gamma   90.00
#
_symmetry.space_group_name_H-M   'P 1'
#
loop_
_entity.id
_entity.type
_entity.pdbx_description
1 polymer ?
#
loop_
_entity_poly.entity_id
_entity_poly.type
_entity_poly.pdbx_seq_one_letter_code
_entity_poly.pdbx_strand_id
1 'polypeptide(L)' 'MGLLTLVEDRPTPSAVYNWRVYMCAAIASFASCMIGYDSAFIGTTLALPSFNNEFGFAKMDPTHLALIKSNI' A
#
# COMPACT_ATOMS: atom_id res chain seq x y z
N MET A 1 14.36 -25.34 -20.82
CA MET A 1 13.35 -24.69 -19.97
C MET A 1 14.09 -23.97 -18.84
N GLY A 2 14.28 -22.66 -18.97
CA GLY A 2 14.83 -21.80 -17.91
C GLY A 2 13.74 -21.20 -17.03
N LEU A 3 14.13 -20.62 -15.90
CA LEU A 3 13.25 -20.03 -14.89
C LEU A 3 12.31 -18.92 -15.43
N LEU A 4 12.62 -18.33 -16.58
CA LEU A 4 11.86 -17.26 -17.22
C LEU A 4 11.34 -17.65 -18.62
N THR A 5 11.20 -18.94 -18.92
CA THR A 5 10.65 -19.36 -20.22
C THR A 5 9.15 -19.05 -20.24
N LEU A 6 8.75 -18.05 -21.02
CA LEU A 6 7.36 -17.66 -21.21
C LEU A 6 6.65 -18.65 -22.14
N VAL A 7 5.50 -19.17 -21.69
CA VAL A 7 4.60 -19.97 -22.52
C VAL A 7 3.55 -19.01 -23.09
N GLU A 8 3.62 -18.76 -24.39
CA GLU A 8 2.66 -17.90 -25.08
C GLU A 8 1.50 -18.73 -25.66
N ASP A 9 0.25 -18.34 -25.39
CA ASP A 9 -0.94 -18.93 -26.05
C ASP A 9 -1.15 -18.42 -27.49
N ARG A 10 -0.56 -17.26 -27.83
CA ARG A 10 -0.63 -16.63 -29.15
C ARG A 10 0.62 -15.77 -29.36
N PRO A 11 1.10 -15.60 -30.61
CA PRO A 11 2.31 -14.83 -30.88
C PRO A 11 2.15 -13.40 -30.38
N THR A 12 2.83 -13.09 -29.29
CA THR A 12 2.79 -11.77 -28.66
C THR A 12 3.88 -10.88 -29.28
N PRO A 13 3.60 -9.61 -29.60
CA PRO A 13 4.61 -8.73 -30.17
C PRO A 13 5.84 -8.62 -29.25
N SER A 14 7.04 -8.81 -29.81
CA SER A 14 8.30 -8.76 -29.05
C SER A 14 8.53 -7.44 -28.31
N ALA A 15 7.90 -6.36 -28.77
CA ALA A 15 7.91 -5.05 -28.13
C ALA A 15 7.33 -5.06 -26.69
N VAL A 16 6.50 -6.05 -26.34
CA VAL A 16 5.96 -6.21 -24.97
C VAL A 16 7.06 -6.65 -23.99
N TYR A 17 8.07 -7.37 -24.47
CA TYR A 17 9.23 -7.79 -23.68
C TYR A 17 10.31 -6.73 -23.55
N ASN A 18 9.93 -5.45 -23.69
CA ASN A 18 10.83 -4.32 -23.54
C ASN A 18 11.06 -4.00 -22.07
N TRP A 19 12.32 -3.79 -21.67
CA TRP A 19 12.71 -3.40 -20.32
C TRP A 19 11.93 -2.17 -19.81
N ARG A 20 11.55 -1.24 -20.69
CA ARG A 20 10.72 -0.08 -20.35
C ARG A 20 9.35 -0.48 -19.82
N VAL A 21 8.71 -1.48 -20.43
CA VAL A 21 7.39 -1.97 -20.02
C VAL A 21 7.49 -2.66 -18.66
N TYR A 22 8.50 -3.51 -18.46
CA TYR A 22 8.76 -4.13 -17.16
C TYR A 22 9.03 -3.11 -16.06
N MET A 23 9.81 -2.06 -16.36
CA MET A 23 10.06 -0.97 -15.41
C MET A 23 8.78 -0.20 -15.06
N CYS A 24 7.94 0.11 -16.05
CA CYS A 24 6.65 0.75 -15.80
C CYS A 24 5.75 -0.13 -14.92
N ALA A 25 5.68 -1.44 -15.20
CA ALA A 25 4.91 -2.38 -14.39
C ALA A 25 5.44 -2.49 -12.95
N ALA A 26 6.76 -2.50 -12.76
CA ALA A 26 7.38 -2.49 -11.44
C ALA A 26 7.02 -1.20 -10.67
N ILE A 27 7.18 -0.03 -11.30
CA ILE A 27 6.84 1.26 -10.68
C ILE A 27 5.36 1.30 -10.27
N ALA A 28 4.45 0.86 -11.15
CA ALA A 28 3.02 0.79 -10.84
C ALA A 28 2.73 -0.17 -9.66
N SER A 29 3.45 -1.29 -9.59
CA SER A 29 3.34 -2.25 -8.48
C SER A 29 3.82 -1.62 -7.16
N PHE A 30 4.94 -0.89 -7.17
CA PHE A 30 5.43 -0.18 -5.97
C PHE A 30 4.48 0.93 -5.52
N ALA A 31 3.81 1.62 -6.45
CA ALA A 31 2.76 2.58 -6.09
C ALA A 31 1.61 1.88 -5.34
N SER A 32 1.19 0.69 -5.78
CA SER A 32 0.21 -0.11 -5.04
C SER A 32 0.71 -0.54 -3.66
N CYS A 33 1.98 -0.92 -3.53
CA CYS A 33 2.57 -1.27 -2.24
C CYS A 33 2.58 -0.08 -1.28
N MET A 34 2.88 1.13 -1.76
CA MET A 34 2.92 2.33 -0.94
C MET A 34 1.54 2.68 -0.39
N ILE A 35 0.49 2.60 -1.21
CA ILE A 35 -0.90 2.81 -0.77
C ILE A 35 -1.27 1.83 0.36
N GLY A 36 -0.90 0.55 0.20
CA GLY A 36 -1.13 -0.47 1.23
C GLY A 36 -0.35 -0.22 2.51
N TYR A 37 0.91 0.19 2.39
CA TYR A 37 1.78 0.53 3.52
C TYR A 37 1.22 1.72 4.31
N ASP A 38 0.88 2.83 3.65
CA ASP A 38 0.40 4.04 4.30
C ASP A 38 -0.90 3.77 5.09
N SER A 39 -1.83 3.01 4.49
CA SER A 39 -3.10 2.63 5.13
C SER A 39 -2.87 1.79 6.39
N ALA A 40 -1.98 0.80 6.34
CA ALA A 40 -1.66 -0.05 7.48
C ALA A 40 -0.88 0.71 8.57
N PHE A 41 0.02 1.61 8.15
CA PHE A 41 0.84 2.41 9.05
C PHE A 41 -0.01 3.36 9.91
N ILE A 42 -0.98 4.07 9.31
CA ILE A 42 -1.89 4.95 10.05
C ILE A 42 -2.71 4.15 11.06
N GLY A 43 -3.31 3.02 10.64
CA GLY A 43 -4.13 2.19 11.52
C GLY A 43 -3.37 1.67 12.74
N THR A 44 -2.13 1.19 12.53
CA THR A 44 -1.28 0.72 13.63
C THR A 44 -0.80 1.85 14.54
N THR A 45 -0.52 3.03 13.99
CA THR A 45 -0.16 4.22 14.77
C THR A 45 -1.30 4.63 15.71
N LEU A 46 -2.55 4.65 15.24
CA LEU A 46 -3.73 4.96 16.06
C LEU A 46 -4.00 3.92 17.16
N ALA A 47 -3.52 2.69 16.98
CA ALA A 47 -3.63 1.62 17.98
C ALA A 47 -2.51 1.66 19.03
N LEU A 48 -1.44 2.44 18.80
CA LEU A 48 -0.27 2.45 19.67
C LEU A 48 -0.59 3.12 21.03
N PRO A 49 -0.29 2.49 22.18
CA PRO A 49 -0.59 3.07 23.48
C PRO A 49 0.11 4.42 23.73
N SER A 50 1.35 4.58 23.27
CA SER A 50 2.07 5.86 23.38
C SER A 50 1.39 6.98 22.61
N PHE A 51 0.91 6.71 21.39
CA PHE A 51 0.15 7.68 20.60
C PHE A 51 -1.17 8.05 21.29
N ASN A 52 -1.92 7.06 21.78
CA ASN A 52 -3.17 7.31 22.51
C ASN A 52 -2.94 8.17 23.77
N ASN A 53 -1.83 7.95 24.48
CA ASN A 53 -1.47 8.70 25.69
C ASN A 53 -1.03 10.13 25.36
N GLU A 54 -0.18 10.30 24.35
CA GLU A 54 0.33 11.61 23.92
C GLU A 54 -0.81 12.53 23.47
N PHE A 55 -1.73 12.00 22.65
CA PHE A 55 -2.88 12.76 22.16
C PHE A 55 -4.09 12.72 23.11
N GLY A 56 -3.98 12.09 24.27
CA GLY A 56 -5.01 12.08 25.31
C GLY A 56 -6.34 11.44 24.89
N PHE A 57 -6.32 10.46 23.99
CA PHE A 57 -7.54 9.83 23.44
C PHE A 57 -8.44 9.23 24.52
N ALA A 58 -7.88 8.73 25.62
CA ALA A 58 -8.64 8.19 26.74
C ALA A 58 -9.52 9.23 27.48
N LYS A 59 -9.25 10.54 27.30
CA LYS A 59 -10.00 11.63 27.93
C LYS A 59 -11.05 12.25 27.00
N MET A 60 -11.09 11.83 25.74
CA MET A 60 -12.01 12.36 24.74
C MET A 60 -13.39 11.70 24.86
N ASP A 61 -14.44 12.46 24.54
CA ASP A 61 -15.77 11.88 24.35
C ASP A 61 -15.74 10.85 23.20
N PRO A 62 -16.45 9.71 23.30
CA PRO A 62 -16.43 8.68 22.28
C PRO A 62 -16.82 9.17 20.88
N THR A 63 -17.76 10.12 20.78
CA THR A 63 -18.19 10.66 19.48
C THR A 63 -17.11 11.56 18.87
N HIS A 64 -16.46 12.37 19.70
CA HIS A 64 -15.36 13.23 19.27
C HIS A 64 -14.13 12.40 18.85
N LEU A 65 -13.79 11.36 19.61
CA LEU A 65 -12.69 10.46 19.29
C LEU A 65 -12.92 9.74 17.94
N ALA A 66 -14.14 9.24 17.70
CA ALA A 66 -14.47 8.58 16.44
C ALA A 66 -14.35 9.55 15.25
N LEU A 67 -14.77 10.80 15.43
CA LEU A 67 -14.64 11.84 14.42
C LEU A 67 -13.18 12.15 14.11
N ILE A 68 -12.33 12.32 15.13
CA ILE A 68 -10.89 12.56 14.93
C ILE A 68 -10.22 11.38 14.24
N LYS A 69 -10.44 10.13 14.70
CA LYS A 69 -9.83 8.94 14.09
C LYS A 69 -10.21 8.72 12.63
N SER A 70 -11.41 9.16 12.22
CA SER A 70 -11.90 8.98 10.84
C SER A 70 -11.38 10.05 9.87
N ASN A 71 -10.73 11.11 10.37
CA ASN A 71 -10.21 12.24 9.57
C ASN A 71 -8.68 12.32 9.59
N ILE A 72 -8.00 11.26 10.04
CA ILE A 72 -6.54 11.07 9.99
C ILE A 72 -6.24 10.15 8.82
#